data_AF-A0A959X3R4-F1
#
_entry.id   AF-A0A959X3R4-F1
#
_cell.length_a   1.000
_cell.length_b   1.000
_cell.length_c   1.000
_cell.angle_alpha   90.00
_cell.angle_beta   90.00
_cell.angle_gamma   90.00
#
_symmetry.space_group_name_H-M   'P 1'
#
loop_
_entity.id
_entity.type
_entity.pdbx_description
1 polymer ?
#
loop_
_entity_poly.entity_id
_entity_poly.type
_entity_poly.pdbx_seq_one_letter_code
_entity_poly.pdbx_strand_id
1 'polypeptide(L)' 'MRVFSNLNLDDQAPVRAHAGRGVWGPKGVPTTRFKKVQRIVTPFVVVGIAVALFFLGRMFYLILT' A
#
# COMPACT_ATOMS: atom_id res chain seq x y z
N MET A 1 -17.50 16.52 -35.76
CA MET A 1 -16.62 15.70 -34.92
C MET A 1 -17.30 15.54 -33.57
N ARG A 2 -17.65 14.32 -33.16
CA ARG A 2 -18.28 14.07 -31.85
C ARG A 2 -17.16 14.06 -30.79
N VAL A 3 -17.08 15.13 -30.00
CA VAL A 3 -16.18 15.21 -28.85
C VAL A 3 -16.87 14.46 -27.72
N PHE A 4 -16.51 13.20 -27.51
CA PHE A 4 -16.86 12.49 -26.29
C PHE A 4 -15.91 12.97 -25.20
N SER A 5 -16.37 13.88 -24.36
CA SER A 5 -15.73 14.10 -23.05
C SER A 5 -15.93 12.83 -22.24
N ASN A 6 -14.84 12.22 -21.76
CA ASN A 6 -14.93 11.16 -20.77
C ASN A 6 -15.46 11.81 -19.48
N LEU A 7 -16.79 11.84 -19.32
CA LEU A 7 -17.48 12.48 -18.20
C LEU A 7 -17.31 11.60 -16.96
N ASN A 8 -16.10 11.61 -16.41
CA ASN A 8 -15.77 11.00 -15.14
C ASN A 8 -16.16 11.98 -14.02
N LEU A 9 -17.37 11.85 -13.48
CA LEU A 9 -17.90 12.70 -12.39
C LEU A 9 -17.21 12.47 -11.03
N ASP A 10 -16.24 11.58 -11.03
CA ASP A 10 -15.66 10.91 -9.88
C ASP A 10 -14.24 11.43 -9.57
N ASP A 11 -13.61 12.21 -10.45
CA ASP A 11 -12.18 12.58 -10.35
C ASP A 11 -11.83 13.42 -9.10
N GLN A 12 -12.78 14.21 -8.59
CA GLN A 12 -12.59 14.99 -7.35
C GLN A 12 -13.45 14.50 -6.18
N ALA A 13 -14.23 13.43 -6.38
CA ALA A 13 -15.04 12.86 -5.32
C ALA A 13 -14.16 11.99 -4.40
N PRO A 14 -14.33 12.04 -3.07
CA PRO A 14 -13.68 11.08 -2.20
C PRO A 14 -14.14 9.67 -2.57
N VAL A 15 -13.25 8.66 -2.45
CA VAL A 15 -13.47 7.26 -2.89
C VAL A 15 -14.82 6.63 -2.47
N ARG A 16 -15.42 7.14 -1.38
CA ARG A 16 -16.73 6.71 -0.83
C ARG A 16 -17.96 7.33 -1.51
N ALA A 17 -17.79 8.41 -2.27
CA ALA A 17 -18.86 9.18 -2.90
C ALA A 17 -19.01 8.91 -4.41
N HIS A 18 -18.23 7.97 -4.96
CA HIS A 18 -18.30 7.59 -6.37
C HIS A 18 -19.62 6.88 -6.67
N ALA A 19 -20.31 7.34 -7.72
CA ALA A 19 -21.59 6.76 -8.13
C ALA A 19 -21.38 5.39 -8.81
N GLY A 20 -22.15 4.36 -8.42
CA GLY A 20 -22.10 3.03 -9.05
C GLY A 20 -20.94 2.13 -8.60
N ARG A 21 -20.02 2.60 -7.74
CA ARG A 21 -18.97 1.76 -7.15
C ARG A 21 -19.52 0.97 -5.95
N GLY A 22 -20.29 -0.08 -6.26
CA GLY A 22 -20.84 -1.01 -5.28
C GLY A 22 -22.09 -0.47 -4.59
N VAL A 23 -23.26 -0.93 -5.03
CA VAL A 23 -24.57 -0.43 -4.59
C VAL A 23 -24.67 -0.28 -3.06
N TRP A 24 -24.03 -1.13 -2.24
CA TRP A 24 -23.95 -0.92 -0.76
C TRP A 24 -22.67 -1.56 -0.14
N GLY A 25 -21.49 -1.48 -0.77
CA GLY A 25 -20.30 -2.20 -0.23
C GLY A 25 -18.92 -1.61 -0.56
N PRO A 26 -17.92 -1.73 0.35
CA PRO A 26 -16.62 -1.06 0.27
C PRO A 26 -15.67 -1.73 -0.74
N LYS A 27 -16.05 -1.83 -2.01
CA LYS A 27 -15.16 -2.24 -3.11
C LYS A 27 -14.17 -1.11 -3.39
N GLY A 28 -13.03 -1.10 -2.69
CA GLY A 28 -11.92 -0.17 -2.93
C GLY A 28 -11.43 0.58 -1.69
N VAL A 29 -12.10 0.42 -0.54
CA VAL A 29 -11.57 0.91 0.74
C VAL A 29 -10.81 -0.23 1.40
N PRO A 30 -9.55 -0.02 1.85
CA PRO A 30 -8.81 -1.05 2.56
C PRO A 30 -9.62 -1.56 3.74
N THR A 31 -9.88 -2.87 3.76
CA THR A 31 -10.68 -3.47 4.84
C THR A 31 -9.94 -3.34 6.18
N THR A 32 -10.67 -3.36 7.28
CA THR A 32 -10.09 -3.29 8.63
C THR A 32 -9.11 -4.44 8.91
N ARG A 33 -9.31 -5.60 8.27
CA ARG A 33 -8.41 -6.76 8.37
C ARG A 33 -7.08 -6.48 7.68
N PHE A 34 -7.08 -5.92 6.47
CA PHE A 34 -5.84 -5.56 5.76
C PHE A 34 -5.01 -4.53 6.54
N LYS A 35 -5.67 -3.52 7.14
CA LYS A 35 -4.98 -2.53 7.99
C LYS A 35 -4.35 -3.16 9.24
N LYS A 36 -5.02 -4.14 9.86
CA LYS A 36 -4.49 -4.87 11.02
C LYS A 36 -3.28 -5.73 10.63
N VAL A 37 -3.36 -6.45 9.51
CA VAL A 37 -2.26 -7.27 9.00
C VAL A 37 -1.06 -6.39 8.67
N GLN A 38 -1.24 -5.29 7.95
CA GLN A 38 -0.16 -4.35 7.64
C GLN A 38 0.51 -3.84 8.91
N ARG A 39 -0.26 -3.42 9.92
CA ARG A 39 0.30 -2.93 11.19
C ARG A 39 1.16 -3.97 11.93
N ILE A 40 0.82 -5.25 11.80
CA ILE A 40 1.57 -6.35 12.43
C ILE A 40 2.78 -6.73 11.57
N VAL A 41 2.62 -6.86 10.26
CA VAL A 41 3.68 -7.36 9.35
C VAL A 41 4.77 -6.32 9.14
N THR A 42 4.43 -5.04 9.01
CA THR A 42 5.40 -3.96 8.76
C THR A 42 6.56 -3.91 9.76
N PRO A 43 6.37 -3.91 11.09
CA PRO A 43 7.50 -3.86 12.02
C PRO A 43 8.42 -5.07 11.90
N PHE A 44 7.89 -6.28 11.70
CA PHE A 44 8.73 -7.48 11.50
C PHE A 44 9.58 -7.39 10.23
N VAL A 45 9.00 -6.91 9.12
CA VAL A 45 9.74 -6.73 7.87
C VAL A 45 10.85 -5.69 8.04
N VAL A 46 10.56 -4.56 8.67
CA VAL A 46 11.55 -3.50 8.89
C VAL A 46 12.70 -4.01 9.77
N VAL A 47 12.40 -4.68 10.88
CA VAL A 47 13.42 -5.27 11.76
C VAL A 47 14.23 -6.34 11.01
N GLY A 48 13.57 -7.20 10.23
CA GLY A 48 14.25 -8.22 9.43
C GLY A 48 15.25 -7.62 8.43
N ILE A 49 14.85 -6.56 7.72
CA ILE A 49 15.74 -5.83 6.79
C ILE A 49 16.91 -5.21 7.55
N ALA A 50 16.66 -4.54 8.68
CA ALA A 50 17.71 -3.91 9.47
C ALA A 50 18.75 -4.93 9.97
N VAL A 51 18.29 -6.08 10.47
CA VAL A 51 19.15 -7.19 10.89
C VAL A 51 19.95 -7.73 9.71
N ALA A 52 19.32 -7.96 8.56
CA ALA A 52 20.02 -8.44 7.37
C ALA A 52 21.13 -7.48 6.91
N LEU A 53 20.86 -6.17 6.87
CA LEU A 53 21.86 -5.16 6.52
C LEU A 53 23.00 -5.09 7.54
N PHE A 54 22.69 -5.21 8.84
CA PHE A 54 23.72 -5.25 9.88
C PHE A 54 24.66 -6.45 9.71
N PHE A 55 24.10 -7.64 9.52
CA PHE A 55 24.90 -8.86 9.31
C PHE A 55 25.71 -8.79 8.01
N LEU A 56 25.13 -8.23 6.95
CA LEU A 56 25.84 -8.01 5.70
C LEU A 56 27.08 -7.12 5.91
N GLY A 57 26.90 -5.96 6.56
CA GLY A 57 28.01 -5.04 6.88
C GLY A 57 29.06 -5.68 7.80
N ARG A 58 28.61 -6.43 8.82
CA ARG A 58 29.51 -7.21 9.70
C ARG A 58 30.35 -8.21 8.92
N MET A 59 29.75 -8.93 7.98
CA MET A 59 30.45 -9.94 7.18
C MET A 59 31.54 -9.29 6.33
N PHE A 60 31.25 -8.14 5.72
CA PHE A 60 32.27 -7.36 5.02
C PHE A 60 33.39 -6.91 5.94
N TYR A 61 33.07 -6.37 7.12
CA TYR A 61 34.08 -5.96 8.09
C TYR A 61 35.05 -7.10 8.46
N LEU A 62 34.53 -8.32 8.69
CA LEU A 62 35.33 -9.49 9.04
C LEU A 62 36.16 -10.05 7.87
N ILE A 63 35.75 -9.80 6.62
CA ILE A 63 36.51 -10.24 5.43
C ILE A 63 37.62 -9.24 5.09
N LEU A 64 37.38 -7.95 5.35
CA LEU A 64 38.28 -6.85 5.02
C LEU A 64 39.29 -6.50 6.13
N THR A 65 39.13 -7.10 7.32
CA THR A 65 40.04 -6.96 8.47
C THR A 65 40.76 -8.28 8.69
#